data_AF-A0AAV0I7J2-F1
#
_entry.id   AF-A0AAV0I7J2-F1
#
_cell.length_a   1.000
_cell.length_b   1.000
_cell.length_c   1.000
_cell.angle_alpha   90.00
_cell.angle_beta   90.00
_cell.angle_gamma   90.00
#
_symmetry.space_group_name_H-M   'P 1'
#
loop_
_entity.id
_entity.type
_entity.pdbx_description
1 polymer ?
#
loop_
_entity_poly.entity_id
_entity_poly.type
_entity_poly.pdbx_seq_one_letter_code
_entity_poly.pdbx_strand_id
1 'polypeptide(L)'
;MNSPIHLSPWDLFMLSIHYIQKGHLYQKRTPDFHIAEFLRRLNHVLSLTLSHFYPLVCRLVTSESPHEDGSYVVSLECVNSPGARLIHAAPSVELLERSINDKFSFNPAGKIALYPSKKIIGCRLVTNNRGRMNPPLHPDYFGNLINPMRTSTAVGELLGNDLGWAVWRLHEAVVGHIDEKIRGILSSWLEALVVYQMEQVFDTDSVMMGSSPNLEGMPLPGR
;
A
#
# COMPACT_ATOMS: atom_id res chain seq x y z
N MET A 1 -16.05 17.12 16.72
CA MET A 1 -15.10 17.28 15.60
C MET A 1 -15.92 17.72 14.39
N ASN A 2 -15.98 19.02 14.10
CA ASN A 2 -16.90 19.58 13.09
C ASN A 2 -16.17 20.28 11.93
N SER A 3 -14.87 20.05 11.77
CA SER A 3 -14.07 20.67 10.71
C SER A 3 -13.61 19.62 9.70
N PRO A 4 -13.63 19.93 8.39
CA PRO A 4 -13.12 19.03 7.36
C PRO A 4 -11.65 18.71 7.61
N ILE A 5 -11.25 17.45 7.39
CA ILE A 5 -9.85 17.04 7.50
C ILE A 5 -9.19 17.28 6.14
N HIS A 6 -8.30 18.26 6.07
CA HIS A 6 -7.57 18.56 4.85
C HIS A 6 -6.46 17.54 4.61
N LEU A 7 -6.31 17.15 3.35
CA LEU A 7 -5.26 16.24 2.92
C LEU A 7 -3.96 17.00 2.65
N SER A 8 -2.84 16.45 3.11
CA SER A 8 -1.54 16.99 2.76
C SER A 8 -1.15 16.62 1.33
N PRO A 9 -0.17 17.29 0.72
CA PRO A 9 0.36 16.88 -0.59
C PRO A 9 0.80 15.40 -0.64
N TRP A 10 1.26 14.85 0.48
CA TRP A 10 1.62 13.42 0.61
C TRP A 10 0.41 12.50 0.47
N ASP A 11 -0.73 12.90 1.03
CA ASP A 11 -1.98 12.15 0.94
C ASP A 11 -2.52 12.18 -0.49
N LEU A 12 -2.45 13.33 -1.15
CA LEU A 12 -2.85 13.50 -2.55
C LEU A 12 -2.01 12.63 -3.49
N PHE A 13 -0.70 12.57 -3.27
CA PHE A 13 0.20 11.68 -4.02
C PHE A 13 -0.31 10.23 -3.97
N MET A 14 -0.71 9.76 -2.80
CA MET A 14 -1.20 8.39 -2.60
C MET A 14 -2.62 8.16 -3.13
N LEU A 15 -3.48 9.18 -3.20
CA LEU A 15 -4.79 9.09 -3.84
C LEU A 15 -4.71 8.87 -5.35
N SER A 16 -3.62 9.30 -5.99
CA SER A 16 -3.40 9.09 -7.42
C SER A 16 -3.07 7.64 -7.79
N ILE A 17 -2.90 6.76 -6.79
CA ILE A 17 -2.61 5.35 -6.96
C ILE A 17 -3.91 4.56 -7.09
N HIS A 18 -4.00 3.68 -8.10
CA HIS A 18 -5.17 2.81 -8.28
C HIS A 18 -5.51 2.00 -7.02
N TYR A 19 -6.81 1.71 -6.84
CA TYR A 19 -7.32 0.96 -5.71
C TYR A 19 -6.57 -0.37 -5.51
N ILE A 20 -6.07 -0.60 -4.30
CA ILE A 20 -5.29 -1.78 -3.94
C ILE A 20 -6.21 -3.02 -3.99
N GLN A 21 -6.11 -3.81 -5.06
CA GLN A 21 -6.76 -5.12 -5.19
C GLN A 21 -5.83 -6.24 -4.67
N LYS A 22 -5.49 -6.20 -3.38
CA LYS A 22 -4.65 -7.24 -2.76
C LYS A 22 -5.52 -8.30 -2.07
N GLY A 23 -5.22 -9.57 -2.32
CA GLY A 23 -5.82 -10.70 -1.61
C GLY A 23 -4.93 -11.14 -0.44
N HIS A 24 -5.56 -11.55 0.66
CA HIS A 24 -4.88 -12.26 1.73
C HIS A 24 -5.12 -13.77 1.56
N LEU A 25 -4.03 -14.54 1.57
CA LEU A 25 -4.10 -16.00 1.57
C LEU A 25 -4.16 -16.49 3.01
N TYR A 26 -5.21 -17.21 3.34
CA TYR A 26 -5.36 -17.88 4.62
C TYR A 26 -5.21 -19.38 4.41
N GLN A 27 -4.51 -20.04 5.32
CA GLN A 27 -4.56 -21.49 5.37
C GLN A 27 -6.00 -21.91 5.58
N LYS A 28 -6.48 -22.86 4.77
CA LYS A 28 -7.79 -23.50 4.96
C LYS A 28 -7.78 -24.16 6.34
N ARG A 29 -8.38 -23.50 7.34
CA ARG A 29 -8.54 -24.09 8.66
C ARG A 29 -9.61 -25.19 8.59
N THR A 30 -9.35 -26.23 9.39
CA THR A 30 -10.20 -27.32 9.91
C THR A 30 -11.67 -27.43 9.46
N PRO A 31 -12.26 -28.65 9.48
CA PRO A 31 -13.63 -28.90 9.00
C PRO A 31 -14.74 -27.99 9.56
N ASP A 32 -14.52 -27.30 10.70
CA ASP A 32 -15.52 -26.47 11.39
C ASP A 32 -15.51 -24.97 10.99
N PHE A 33 -14.96 -24.60 9.82
CA PHE A 33 -14.99 -23.21 9.38
C PHE A 33 -16.40 -22.79 8.90
N HIS A 34 -17.04 -21.89 9.65
CA HIS A 34 -18.33 -21.31 9.29
C HIS A 34 -18.18 -19.88 8.76
N ILE A 35 -18.27 -19.71 7.45
CA ILE A 35 -18.11 -18.41 6.78
C ILE A 35 -19.07 -17.35 7.32
N ALA A 36 -20.31 -17.71 7.64
CA ALA A 36 -21.31 -16.77 8.16
C ALA A 36 -20.88 -16.18 9.52
N GLU A 37 -20.39 -17.02 10.43
CA GLU A 37 -19.90 -16.57 11.74
C GLU A 37 -18.62 -15.75 11.60
N PHE A 38 -17.72 -16.15 10.68
CA PHE A 38 -16.53 -15.36 10.36
C PHE A 38 -16.90 -13.96 9.86
N LEU A 39 -17.81 -13.84 8.89
CA LEU A 39 -18.26 -12.56 8.35
C LEU A 39 -18.95 -11.70 9.41
N ARG A 40 -19.75 -12.31 10.29
CA ARG A 40 -20.39 -11.61 11.41
C ARG A 40 -19.34 -11.01 12.35
N ARG A 41 -18.34 -11.81 12.75
CA ARG A 41 -17.23 -11.33 13.59
C ARG A 41 -16.42 -10.26 12.90
N LEU A 42 -16.07 -10.46 11.64
CA LEU A 42 -15.33 -9.50 10.83
C LEU A 42 -16.06 -8.16 10.75
N ASN A 43 -17.37 -8.17 10.46
CA ASN A 43 -18.18 -6.96 10.40
C ASN A 43 -18.21 -6.23 11.73
N HIS A 44 -18.36 -6.96 12.84
CA HIS A 44 -18.37 -6.38 14.18
C HIS A 44 -17.03 -5.74 14.55
N VAL A 45 -15.91 -6.44 14.37
CA VAL A 45 -14.58 -5.89 14.70
C VAL A 45 -14.19 -4.76 13.75
N LEU A 46 -14.59 -4.82 12.48
CA LEU A 46 -14.41 -3.74 11.52
C LEU A 46 -15.18 -2.50 11.96
N SER A 47 -16.45 -2.65 12.38
CA SER A 47 -17.25 -1.53 12.89
C SER A 47 -16.62 -0.87 14.12
N LEU A 48 -16.11 -1.66 15.07
CA LEU A 48 -15.39 -1.13 16.23
C LEU A 48 -14.12 -0.39 15.81
N THR A 49 -13.31 -1.01 14.95
CA THR A 49 -12.06 -0.43 14.44
C THR A 49 -12.30 0.91 13.74
N LEU A 50 -13.31 0.98 12.88
CA LEU A 50 -13.67 2.20 12.15
C LEU A 50 -14.26 3.28 13.06
N SER A 51 -14.78 2.94 14.24
CA SER A 51 -15.18 3.94 15.25
C SER A 51 -13.96 4.62 15.88
N HIS A 52 -12.83 3.91 15.99
CA HIS A 52 -11.56 4.46 16.47
C HIS A 52 -10.78 5.18 15.35
N PHE A 53 -10.79 4.63 14.15
CA PHE A 53 -10.14 5.18 12.96
C PHE A 53 -11.17 5.81 12.02
N TYR A 54 -11.98 6.72 12.58
CA TYR A 54 -13.08 7.34 11.85
C TYR A 54 -12.69 8.04 10.53
N PRO A 55 -11.45 8.55 10.30
CA PRO A 55 -11.08 9.08 8.99
C PRO A 55 -11.23 8.08 7.84
N LEU A 56 -11.15 6.76 8.11
CA LEU A 56 -11.30 5.70 7.10
C LEU A 56 -12.72 5.53 6.57
N VAL A 57 -13.71 6.02 7.32
CA VAL A 57 -15.11 6.00 6.89
C VAL A 57 -15.57 7.35 6.37
N CYS A 58 -14.69 8.35 6.31
CA CYS A 58 -15.04 9.66 5.80
C CYS A 58 -15.12 9.65 4.27
N ARG A 59 -15.96 10.54 3.73
CA ARG A 59 -16.12 10.72 2.30
C ARG A 59 -15.09 11.71 1.79
N LEU A 60 -14.44 11.39 0.67
CA LEU A 60 -13.60 12.34 -0.05
C LEU A 60 -14.49 13.39 -0.71
N VAL A 61 -14.23 14.67 -0.46
CA VAL A 61 -14.96 15.80 -1.03
C VAL A 61 -13.98 16.76 -1.69
N THR A 62 -14.34 17.23 -2.86
CA THR A 62 -13.61 18.25 -3.63
C THR A 62 -14.44 19.51 -3.70
N SER A 63 -13.88 20.66 -3.31
CA SER A 63 -14.51 21.98 -3.44
C SER A 63 -13.57 22.92 -4.17
N GLU A 64 -14.11 23.93 -4.86
CA GLU A 64 -13.30 25.00 -5.42
C GLU A 64 -12.55 25.75 -4.31
N SER A 65 -11.32 26.13 -4.62
CA SER A 65 -10.45 26.87 -3.72
C SER A 65 -10.98 28.30 -3.53
N PRO A 66 -10.87 28.85 -2.31
CA PRO A 66 -11.18 30.26 -2.06
C PRO A 66 -10.26 31.24 -2.79
N HIS A 67 -9.16 30.76 -3.41
CA HIS A 67 -8.10 31.59 -3.97
C HIS A 67 -8.36 32.13 -5.39
N GLU A 68 -9.57 31.93 -5.96
CA GLU A 68 -9.99 32.41 -7.31
C GLU A 68 -9.02 32.06 -8.47
N ASP A 69 -8.14 31.08 -8.27
CA ASP A 69 -7.14 30.62 -9.24
C ASP A 69 -7.58 29.36 -10.01
N GLY A 70 -8.82 28.91 -9.79
CA GLY A 70 -9.36 27.68 -10.35
C GLY A 70 -8.81 26.40 -9.71
N SER A 71 -8.09 26.48 -8.59
CA SER A 71 -7.63 25.31 -7.85
C SER A 71 -8.77 24.64 -7.06
N TYR A 72 -8.56 23.37 -6.70
CA TYR A 72 -9.51 22.60 -5.89
C TYR A 72 -8.87 22.16 -4.57
N VAL A 73 -9.68 22.18 -3.51
CA VAL A 73 -9.32 21.63 -2.20
C VAL A 73 -9.94 20.25 -2.06
N VAL A 74 -9.12 19.26 -1.72
CA VAL A 74 -9.57 17.91 -1.38
C VAL A 74 -9.56 17.74 0.13
N SER A 75 -10.67 17.26 0.69
CA SER A 75 -10.83 17.06 2.13
C SER A 75 -11.66 15.82 2.45
N LEU A 76 -11.60 15.37 3.70
CA LEU A 76 -12.47 14.32 4.22
C LEU A 76 -13.64 14.92 5.01
N GLU A 77 -14.84 14.59 4.57
CA GLU A 77 -16.09 14.88 5.27
C GLU A 77 -16.52 13.67 6.09
N CYS A 78 -16.42 13.81 7.41
CA CYS A 78 -16.70 12.74 8.35
C CYS A 78 -18.12 12.82 8.95
N VAL A 79 -18.76 13.99 8.86
CA VAL A 79 -20.11 14.22 9.36
C VAL A 79 -21.11 13.69 8.33
N ASN A 80 -22.11 12.92 8.78
CA ASN A 80 -23.12 12.31 7.92
C ASN A 80 -22.55 11.41 6.81
N SER A 81 -21.34 10.90 6.98
CA SER A 81 -20.78 9.92 6.04
C SER A 81 -21.60 8.62 6.09
N PRO A 82 -21.87 7.97 4.93
CA PRO A 82 -22.57 6.69 4.87
C PRO A 82 -21.81 5.53 5.55
N GLY A 83 -20.58 5.77 5.98
CA GLY A 83 -19.75 4.77 6.63
C GLY A 83 -19.08 3.82 5.63
N ALA A 84 -18.58 2.69 6.13
CA ALA A 84 -18.13 1.58 5.30
C ALA A 84 -19.20 0.49 5.20
N ARG A 85 -19.29 -0.15 4.04
CA ARG A 85 -20.19 -1.29 3.81
C ARG A 85 -19.39 -2.54 3.48
N LEU A 86 -19.56 -3.58 4.28
CA LEU A 86 -18.99 -4.91 4.00
C LEU A 86 -19.87 -5.64 2.98
N ILE A 87 -19.27 -6.06 1.86
CA ILE A 87 -19.93 -6.86 0.83
C ILE A 87 -19.24 -8.21 0.76
N HIS A 88 -19.99 -9.29 0.96
CA HIS A 88 -19.50 -10.65 0.75
C HIS A 88 -19.88 -11.12 -0.66
N ALA A 89 -18.88 -11.46 -1.46
CA ALA A 89 -19.05 -12.07 -2.77
C ALA A 89 -18.38 -13.45 -2.76
N ALA A 90 -19.11 -14.48 -3.22
CA ALA A 90 -18.62 -15.84 -3.33
C ALA A 90 -18.57 -16.26 -4.81
N PRO A 91 -17.42 -16.17 -5.48
CA PRO A 91 -17.28 -16.64 -6.87
C PRO A 91 -17.34 -18.18 -6.93
N SER A 92 -17.65 -18.73 -8.10
CA SER A 92 -17.49 -20.17 -8.33
C SER A 92 -16.02 -20.57 -8.20
N VAL A 93 -15.77 -21.83 -7.81
CA VAL A 93 -14.42 -22.38 -7.69
C VAL A 93 -13.66 -22.23 -9.01
N GLU A 94 -14.33 -22.46 -10.14
CA GLU A 94 -13.76 -22.32 -11.49
C GLU A 94 -13.29 -20.87 -11.79
N LEU A 95 -14.09 -19.86 -11.42
CA LEU A 95 -13.71 -18.46 -11.60
C LEU A 95 -12.56 -18.07 -10.68
N LEU A 96 -12.53 -18.62 -9.46
CA LEU A 96 -11.45 -18.41 -8.51
C LEU A 96 -10.15 -19.06 -9.01
N GLU A 97 -10.20 -20.31 -9.47
CA GLU A 97 -9.05 -21.01 -10.04
C GLU A 97 -8.52 -20.30 -11.28
N ARG A 98 -9.40 -19.85 -12.18
CA ARG A 98 -8.97 -19.05 -13.35
C ARG A 98 -8.31 -17.75 -12.93
N SER A 99 -8.91 -17.01 -11.99
CA SER A 99 -8.34 -15.75 -11.50
C SER A 99 -7.02 -15.97 -10.76
N ILE A 100 -6.91 -17.04 -9.97
CA ILE A 100 -5.67 -17.43 -9.29
C ILE A 100 -4.61 -17.82 -10.32
N ASN A 101 -4.93 -18.65 -11.31
CA ASN A 101 -3.96 -19.07 -12.31
C ASN A 101 -3.50 -17.89 -13.19
N ASP A 102 -4.41 -16.98 -13.56
CA ASP A 102 -4.09 -15.76 -14.32
C ASP A 102 -3.20 -14.80 -13.50
N LYS A 103 -3.42 -14.67 -12.18
CA LYS A 103 -2.71 -13.71 -11.31
C LYS A 103 -1.49 -14.28 -10.57
N PHE A 104 -1.45 -15.58 -10.31
CA PHE A 104 -0.46 -16.29 -9.47
C PHE A 104 0.32 -17.37 -10.21
N SER A 105 0.48 -17.26 -11.55
CA SER A 105 1.47 -18.03 -12.32
C SER A 105 2.92 -17.62 -11.96
N PHE A 106 3.29 -17.76 -10.69
CA PHE A 106 4.51 -17.24 -10.08
C PHE A 106 5.33 -18.39 -9.47
N ASN A 107 6.24 -18.95 -10.27
CA ASN A 107 7.40 -19.69 -9.78
C ASN A 107 8.64 -18.80 -10.00
N PRO A 108 8.98 -17.92 -9.02
CA PRO A 108 10.02 -16.91 -9.23
C PRO A 108 11.41 -17.53 -9.35
N ALA A 109 11.74 -18.52 -8.53
CA ALA A 109 13.08 -19.13 -8.53
C ALA A 109 13.35 -19.92 -9.82
N GLY A 110 12.37 -20.69 -10.31
CA GLY A 110 12.50 -21.44 -11.55
C GLY A 110 12.51 -20.56 -12.81
N LYS A 111 11.76 -19.45 -12.84
CA LYS A 111 11.72 -18.54 -13.99
C LYS A 111 12.94 -17.61 -14.09
N ILE A 112 13.48 -17.13 -12.97
CA ILE A 112 14.63 -16.21 -12.99
C ILE A 112 15.88 -16.89 -13.54
N ALA A 113 16.11 -18.17 -13.21
CA ALA A 113 17.23 -18.94 -13.75
C ALA A 113 17.14 -19.19 -15.28
N LEU A 114 15.95 -19.04 -15.87
CA LEU A 114 15.72 -19.17 -17.31
C LEU A 114 15.91 -17.85 -18.06
N TYR A 115 16.12 -16.73 -17.35
CA TYR A 115 16.30 -15.43 -17.98
C TYR A 115 17.73 -15.24 -18.50
N PRO A 116 17.90 -14.47 -19.60
CA PRO A 116 19.23 -14.13 -20.10
C PRO A 116 20.06 -13.45 -19.00
N SER A 117 21.34 -13.82 -18.87
CA SER A 117 22.24 -13.26 -17.85
C SER A 117 22.31 -11.73 -17.84
N LYS A 118 22.07 -11.07 -18.97
CA LYS A 118 22.07 -9.60 -19.11
C LYS A 118 20.72 -8.94 -18.80
N LYS A 119 19.65 -9.72 -18.61
CA LYS A 119 18.32 -9.17 -18.29
C LYS A 119 18.38 -8.50 -16.93
N ILE A 120 17.86 -7.27 -16.84
CA ILE A 120 17.73 -6.55 -15.57
C ILE A 120 16.48 -7.01 -14.85
N ILE A 121 16.63 -7.34 -13.59
CA ILE A 121 15.55 -7.68 -12.67
C ILE A 121 15.51 -6.65 -11.53
N GLY A 122 14.32 -6.45 -10.96
CA GLY A 122 14.10 -5.48 -9.91
C GLY A 122 13.49 -6.10 -8.65
N CYS A 123 13.98 -5.70 -7.49
CA CYS A 123 13.32 -5.92 -6.21
C CYS A 123 12.75 -4.58 -5.71
N ARG A 124 11.50 -4.59 -5.26
CA ARG A 124 10.85 -3.40 -4.71
C ARG A 124 10.52 -3.58 -3.23
N LEU A 125 10.89 -2.58 -2.45
CA LEU A 125 10.59 -2.47 -1.02
C LEU A 125 9.78 -1.21 -0.78
N VAL A 126 8.92 -1.24 0.24
CA VAL A 126 8.19 -0.05 0.68
C VAL A 126 8.64 0.32 2.07
N THR A 127 8.94 1.60 2.29
CA THR A 127 9.40 2.11 3.59
C THR A 127 8.37 3.04 4.21
N ASN A 128 8.25 2.96 5.54
CA ASN A 128 7.60 4.00 6.33
C ASN A 128 8.53 5.20 6.42
N ASN A 129 8.11 6.32 5.85
CA ASN A 129 8.94 7.50 5.72
C ASN A 129 8.69 8.54 6.83
N ARG A 130 7.73 8.33 7.74
CA ARG A 130 7.38 9.28 8.82
C ARG A 130 8.59 9.69 9.68
N GLY A 131 9.39 8.71 10.12
CA GLY A 131 10.60 8.93 10.90
C GLY A 131 11.83 9.32 10.08
N ARG A 132 11.73 9.33 8.76
CA ARG A 132 12.82 9.71 7.84
C ARG A 132 12.73 11.17 7.40
N MET A 133 11.58 11.81 7.63
CA MET A 133 11.40 13.23 7.39
C MET A 133 12.22 14.05 8.39
N ASN A 134 12.64 15.24 7.97
CA ASN A 134 13.27 16.21 8.85
C ASN A 134 12.49 17.55 8.81
N PRO A 135 11.80 17.94 9.91
CA PRO A 135 11.57 17.14 11.13
C PRO A 135 10.69 15.91 10.87
N PRO A 136 10.74 14.87 11.73
CA PRO A 136 9.86 13.71 11.63
C PRO A 136 8.39 14.10 11.67
N LEU A 137 7.53 13.35 10.98
CA LEU A 137 6.09 13.56 11.09
C LEU A 137 5.57 13.23 12.49
N HIS A 138 4.51 13.93 12.89
CA HIS A 138 3.85 13.69 14.17
C HIS A 138 3.41 12.21 14.29
N PRO A 139 3.52 11.58 15.48
CA PRO A 139 3.08 10.19 15.67
C PRO A 139 1.63 9.94 15.27
N ASP A 140 0.77 10.95 15.48
CA ASP A 140 -0.66 10.89 15.13
C ASP A 140 -0.95 11.23 13.65
N TYR A 141 0.07 11.40 12.81
CA TYR A 141 -0.13 11.57 11.38
C TYR A 141 -0.72 10.30 10.76
N PHE A 142 -2.02 10.37 10.51
CA PHE A 142 -2.83 9.27 10.02
C PHE A 142 -2.64 8.98 8.52
N GLY A 143 -2.16 9.98 7.77
CA GLY A 143 -1.99 9.91 6.32
C GLY A 143 -0.97 8.87 5.86
N ASN A 144 -0.98 8.55 4.56
CA ASN A 144 -0.01 7.62 3.99
C ASN A 144 1.27 8.35 3.61
N LEU A 145 2.38 7.99 4.24
CA LEU A 145 3.71 8.43 3.84
C LEU A 145 4.64 7.24 3.64
N ILE A 146 4.54 6.65 2.46
CA ILE A 146 5.33 5.52 2.01
C ILE A 146 5.78 5.76 0.56
N ASN A 147 6.96 5.29 0.19
CA ASN A 147 7.40 5.29 -1.21
C ASN A 147 7.97 3.91 -1.57
N PRO A 148 7.70 3.40 -2.77
CA PRO A 148 8.38 2.22 -3.26
C PRO A 148 9.81 2.59 -3.65
N MET A 149 10.78 1.91 -3.07
CA MET A 149 12.17 1.92 -3.51
C MET A 149 12.38 0.74 -4.45
N ARG A 150 13.19 0.94 -5.49
CA ARG A 150 13.58 -0.12 -6.43
C ARG A 150 15.09 -0.31 -6.36
N THR A 151 15.50 -1.55 -6.14
CA THR A 151 16.87 -2.00 -6.39
C THR A 151 16.83 -2.89 -7.62
N SER A 152 17.77 -2.69 -8.56
CA SER A 152 17.85 -3.49 -9.79
C SER A 152 19.25 -4.03 -10.00
N THR A 153 19.35 -5.19 -10.65
CA THR A 153 20.63 -5.82 -11.04
C THR A 153 20.41 -6.75 -12.23
N ALA A 154 21.48 -7.16 -12.91
CA ALA A 154 21.40 -8.20 -13.93
C ALA A 154 21.20 -9.59 -13.31
N VAL A 155 20.49 -10.48 -14.01
CA VAL A 155 20.28 -11.88 -13.59
C VAL A 155 21.61 -12.59 -13.31
N GLY A 156 22.62 -12.40 -14.18
CA GLY A 156 23.93 -13.02 -14.00
C GLY A 156 24.68 -12.52 -12.77
N GLU A 157 24.51 -11.25 -12.40
CA GLU A 157 25.11 -10.70 -11.18
C GLU A 157 24.42 -11.26 -9.95
N LEU A 158 23.07 -11.34 -9.95
CA LEU A 158 22.33 -11.90 -8.84
C LEU A 158 22.67 -13.39 -8.63
N LEU A 159 22.71 -14.18 -9.70
CA LEU A 159 23.03 -15.62 -9.62
C LEU A 159 24.51 -15.90 -9.38
N GLY A 160 25.39 -14.96 -9.72
CA GLY A 160 26.84 -15.06 -9.52
C GLY A 160 27.31 -14.64 -8.13
N ASN A 161 26.44 -14.06 -7.30
CA ASN A 161 26.74 -13.64 -5.94
C ASN A 161 25.90 -14.42 -4.91
N ASP A 162 26.25 -14.27 -3.62
CA ASP A 162 25.50 -14.86 -2.53
C ASP A 162 24.32 -13.98 -2.07
N LEU A 163 23.52 -14.50 -1.14
CA LEU A 163 22.40 -13.79 -0.55
C LEU A 163 22.83 -12.53 0.22
N GLY A 164 24.04 -12.54 0.83
CA GLY A 164 24.57 -11.40 1.58
C GLY A 164 24.76 -10.19 0.70
N TRP A 165 25.29 -10.39 -0.51
CA TRP A 165 25.39 -9.34 -1.54
C TRP A 165 24.02 -8.79 -1.93
N ALA A 166 23.03 -9.65 -2.17
CA ALA A 166 21.67 -9.21 -2.52
C ALA A 166 21.01 -8.40 -1.40
N VAL A 167 21.16 -8.85 -0.15
CA VAL A 167 20.70 -8.14 1.05
C VAL A 167 21.40 -6.79 1.20
N TRP A 168 22.70 -6.72 0.94
CA TRP A 168 23.47 -5.48 1.00
C TRP A 168 22.98 -4.46 -0.04
N ARG A 169 22.67 -4.89 -1.27
CA ARG A 169 22.09 -4.03 -2.31
C ARG A 169 20.74 -3.43 -1.88
N LEU A 170 19.93 -4.19 -1.15
CA LEU A 170 18.68 -3.71 -0.57
C LEU A 170 18.95 -2.74 0.59
N HIS A 171 19.91 -3.05 1.46
CA HIS A 171 20.30 -2.20 2.58
C HIS A 171 20.76 -0.82 2.10
N GLU A 172 21.60 -0.74 1.07
CA GLU A 172 22.06 0.53 0.51
C GLU A 172 20.90 1.38 -0.02
N ALA A 173 19.91 0.75 -0.68
CA ALA A 173 18.70 1.45 -1.11
C ALA A 173 17.90 1.99 0.08
N VAL A 174 17.76 1.19 1.15
CA VAL A 174 17.04 1.58 2.38
C VAL A 174 17.74 2.74 3.11
N VAL A 175 19.06 2.69 3.28
CA VAL A 175 19.81 3.74 3.97
C VAL A 175 19.86 5.01 3.13
N GLY A 176 19.99 4.88 1.81
CA GLY A 176 20.01 6.01 0.90
C GLY A 176 18.66 6.70 0.67
N HIS A 177 17.56 6.22 1.27
CA HIS A 177 16.22 6.80 1.15
C HIS A 177 15.92 7.76 2.30
N ILE A 178 16.35 9.01 2.13
CA ILE A 178 16.37 10.09 3.13
C ILE A 178 15.38 11.22 2.78
N ASP A 179 15.18 12.18 3.70
CA ASP A 179 14.23 13.31 3.59
C ASP A 179 14.32 14.02 2.23
N GLU A 180 15.55 14.33 1.78
CA GLU A 180 15.79 15.06 0.54
C GLU A 180 15.24 14.29 -0.68
N LYS A 181 15.43 12.97 -0.72
CA LYS A 181 14.88 12.13 -1.81
C LYS A 181 13.38 12.02 -1.72
N ILE A 182 12.82 11.87 -0.51
CA ILE A 182 11.38 11.77 -0.30
C ILE A 182 10.67 13.05 -0.77
N ARG A 183 11.21 14.23 -0.39
CA ARG A 183 10.70 15.53 -0.85
C ARG A 183 10.89 15.71 -2.35
N GLY A 184 12.03 15.29 -2.90
CA GLY A 184 12.27 15.32 -4.34
C GLY A 184 11.21 14.56 -5.14
N ILE A 185 10.79 13.38 -4.67
CA ILE A 185 9.71 12.59 -5.31
C ILE A 185 8.40 13.37 -5.31
N LEU A 186 8.01 13.95 -4.19
CA LEU A 186 6.80 14.76 -4.10
C LEU A 186 6.87 15.98 -5.02
N SER A 187 7.98 16.72 -5.01
CA SER A 187 8.18 17.88 -5.87
C SER A 187 8.07 17.51 -7.35
N SER A 188 8.74 16.45 -7.80
CA SER A 188 8.63 15.98 -9.18
C SER A 188 7.20 15.60 -9.57
N TRP A 189 6.42 15.04 -8.64
CA TRP A 189 5.02 14.72 -8.88
C TRP A 189 4.12 15.96 -8.90
N LEU A 190 4.41 16.99 -8.08
CA LEU A 190 3.64 18.24 -8.10
C LEU A 190 3.86 19.02 -9.42
N GLU A 191 5.06 18.96 -10.00
CA GLU A 191 5.35 19.55 -11.31
C GLU A 191 4.63 18.83 -12.47
N ALA A 192 4.38 17.54 -12.31
CA ALA A 192 3.69 16.71 -13.30
C ALA A 192 2.70 15.79 -12.59
N LEU A 193 1.50 16.30 -12.35
CA LEU A 193 0.37 15.61 -11.72
C LEU A 193 -0.11 14.42 -12.57
N VAL A 194 0.69 13.36 -12.59
CA VAL A 194 0.41 12.13 -13.31
C VAL A 194 -0.32 11.17 -12.38
N VAL A 195 -1.39 10.55 -12.87
CA VAL A 195 -2.07 9.46 -12.19
C VAL A 195 -1.16 8.24 -12.19
N TYR A 196 -0.83 7.74 -11.01
CA TYR A 196 0.15 6.68 -10.84
C TYR A 196 -0.44 5.32 -11.26
N GLN A 197 -0.06 4.86 -12.45
CA GLN A 197 -0.45 3.53 -12.92
C GLN A 197 0.42 2.46 -12.27
N MET A 198 -0.16 1.73 -11.31
CA MET A 198 0.53 0.61 -10.65
C MET A 198 1.07 -0.40 -11.66
N GLU A 199 0.39 -0.66 -12.77
CA GLU A 199 0.85 -1.58 -13.82
C GLU A 199 2.19 -1.16 -14.46
N GLN A 200 2.46 0.14 -14.56
CA GLN A 200 3.74 0.66 -15.06
C GLN A 200 4.85 0.59 -14.01
N VAL A 201 4.45 0.44 -12.74
CA VAL A 201 5.35 0.48 -11.59
C VAL A 201 5.72 -0.95 -11.19
N PHE A 202 4.78 -1.89 -11.26
CA PHE A 202 5.02 -3.32 -11.03
C PHE A 202 5.18 -4.01 -12.36
N ASP A 203 6.42 -4.01 -12.88
CA ASP A 203 6.76 -4.83 -14.03
C ASP A 203 6.58 -6.33 -13.69
N THR A 204 6.29 -7.14 -14.70
CA THR A 204 5.99 -8.58 -14.58
C THR A 204 7.14 -9.39 -13.98
N ASP A 205 8.34 -8.81 -13.92
CA ASP A 205 9.57 -9.42 -13.44
C ASP A 205 10.02 -8.87 -12.07
N SER A 206 9.15 -8.14 -11.37
CA SER A 206 9.42 -7.57 -10.04
C SER A 206 8.69 -8.30 -8.93
N VAL A 207 9.39 -8.49 -7.82
CA VAL A 207 8.78 -8.91 -6.54
C VAL A 207 8.64 -7.68 -5.66
N MET A 208 7.43 -7.47 -5.13
CA MET A 208 7.14 -6.47 -4.11
C MET A 208 6.93 -7.17 -2.77
N MET A 209 7.71 -6.77 -1.77
CA MET A 209 7.48 -7.17 -0.38
C MET A 209 7.07 -5.94 0.42
N GLY A 210 6.01 -6.08 1.20
CA GLY A 210 5.56 -5.07 2.15
C GLY A 210 5.09 -5.76 3.41
N SER A 211 5.60 -5.33 4.56
CA SER A 211 5.01 -5.64 5.85
C SER A 211 4.16 -4.45 6.29
N SER A 212 3.02 -4.73 6.90
CA SER A 212 2.34 -3.75 7.75
C SER A 212 2.94 -3.95 9.13
N PRO A 213 3.65 -2.97 9.72
CA PRO A 213 3.95 -3.02 11.14
C PRO A 213 2.59 -3.06 11.84
N ASN A 214 2.36 -4.15 12.55
CA ASN A 214 1.09 -4.51 13.16
C ASN A 214 0.45 -3.33 13.90
N LEU A 215 -0.88 -3.42 14.06
CA LEU A 215 -1.70 -2.82 15.12
C LEU A 215 -1.23 -3.28 16.54
N GLU A 216 0.07 -3.46 16.75
CA GLU A 216 0.70 -3.71 18.03
C GLU A 216 0.73 -2.40 18.80
N GLY A 217 -0.36 -2.14 19.53
CA GLY A 217 -0.48 -0.95 20.35
C GLY A 217 -1.89 -0.55 20.74
N MET A 218 -2.95 -1.24 20.28
CA MET A 218 -4.29 -0.96 20.80
C MET A 218 -4.45 -1.56 22.20
N PRO A 219 -4.56 -0.75 23.28
CA PRO A 219 -5.14 -1.25 24.51
C PRO A 219 -6.55 -1.70 24.19
N LEU A 220 -6.86 -2.95 24.51
CA LEU A 220 -8.25 -3.40 24.56
C LEU A 220 -8.99 -2.46 25.52
N PRO A 221 -10.15 -1.90 25.15
CA PRO A 221 -10.96 -1.16 26.10
C PRO A 221 -11.25 -2.07 27.30
N GLY A 222 -11.05 -1.52 28.49
CA GLY A 222 -10.96 -2.25 29.75
C GLY A 222 -12.16 -3.15 30.05
N ARG A 223 -11.86 -4.17 30.87
CA ARG A 223 -12.81 -4.66 31.86
C ARG A 223 -12.98 -3.61 32.96
#